data_AF-A0A316YCA0-F1
#
_entry.id   AF-A0A316YCA0-F1
#
_cell.length_a   1.000
_cell.length_b   1.000
_cell.length_c   1.000
_cell.angle_alpha   90.00
_cell.angle_beta   90.00
_cell.angle_gamma   90.00
#
_symmetry.space_group_name_H-M   'P 1'
#
loop_
_entity.id
_entity.type
_entity.pdbx_description
1 polymer ?
#
loop_
_entity_poly.entity_id
_entity_poly.type
_entity_poly.pdbx_seq_one_letter_code
_entity_poly.pdbx_strand_id
1 'polypeptide(L)'
;LSMLFAGLAGGFASPRIMTVLQATGYLEEETAERAPLSDAAKERTFKRLLETLQFILDIMGTDDSLSSPSAQAKPTSSGPYHVSRGGLGWAAATRVRFLHARVRQRLMQGKDADAFSATCGIPINQEDLMATLGSFCVAPLWSLQRLGIPLSAQEREDFVALWRHVGFYMGIEPRILRRCFRDYKAAERFYFCVSSHHFLAMKSGRDLTGPALPLLYSAANRAPVPLSFATNCAVTRFLLGDSLANALFLPRTSPKQRIRLTFVLAALAAPSILFDCYWRSGWKQEAENCLR
;
A
#
# COMPACT_ATOMS: atom_id res chain seq x y z
N LEU A 1 -4.86 8.45 -6.25
CA LEU A 1 -3.47 8.10 -6.65
C LEU A 1 -2.39 8.69 -5.76
N SER A 2 -2.38 10.00 -5.48
CA SER A 2 -1.33 10.62 -4.63
C SER A 2 -1.26 10.03 -3.21
N MET A 3 -2.41 9.76 -2.58
CA MET A 3 -2.49 9.06 -1.28
C MET A 3 -2.00 7.62 -1.34
N LEU A 4 -2.20 6.96 -2.49
CA LEU A 4 -1.73 5.61 -2.75
C LEU A 4 -0.20 5.60 -2.83
N PHE A 5 0.40 6.51 -3.61
CA PHE A 5 1.86 6.63 -3.71
C PHE A 5 2.52 7.05 -2.39
N ALA A 6 1.87 7.89 -1.59
CA ALA A 6 2.37 8.28 -0.28
C ALA A 6 2.23 7.19 0.78
N GLY A 7 1.10 6.45 0.80
CA GLY A 7 0.93 5.26 1.64
C GLY A 7 1.91 4.14 1.27
N LEU A 8 2.13 3.93 -0.04
CA LEU A 8 3.16 3.02 -0.57
C LEU A 8 4.57 3.46 -0.17
N ALA A 9 4.90 4.76 -0.27
CA ALA A 9 6.22 5.27 0.14
C ALA A 9 6.52 5.03 1.63
N GLY A 10 5.49 5.05 2.49
CA GLY A 10 5.62 4.75 3.92
C GLY A 10 5.76 3.26 4.25
N GLY A 11 5.18 2.35 3.45
CA GLY A 11 5.23 0.90 3.68
C GLY A 11 6.38 0.17 2.99
N PHE A 12 6.85 0.68 1.85
CA PHE A 12 7.86 0.02 1.00
C PHE A 12 9.30 0.37 1.35
N ALA A 13 9.49 1.36 2.21
CA ALA A 13 10.81 1.91 2.47
C ALA A 13 11.61 1.18 3.56
N SER A 14 11.08 0.08 4.11
CA SER A 14 11.84 -0.79 5.02
C SER A 14 13.04 -1.37 4.25
N PRO A 15 14.28 -1.30 4.78
CA PRO A 15 15.46 -1.88 4.14
C PRO A 15 15.26 -3.34 3.74
N ARG A 16 14.67 -4.14 4.63
CA ARG A 16 14.44 -5.57 4.41
C ARG A 16 13.49 -5.83 3.24
N ILE A 17 12.40 -5.05 3.16
CA ILE A 17 11.45 -5.13 2.05
C ILE A 17 12.14 -4.72 0.75
N MET A 18 12.90 -3.62 0.77
CA MET A 18 13.64 -3.13 -0.39
C MET A 18 14.64 -4.14 -0.92
N THR A 19 15.38 -4.84 -0.05
CA THR A 19 16.31 -5.89 -0.47
C THR A 19 15.59 -7.03 -1.20
N VAL A 20 14.40 -7.44 -0.75
CA VAL A 20 13.56 -8.41 -1.49
C VAL A 20 13.17 -7.86 -2.87
N LEU A 21 12.76 -6.60 -2.93
CA LEU A 21 12.35 -5.97 -4.18
C LEU A 21 13.51 -5.81 -5.16
N GLN A 22 14.72 -5.49 -4.69
CA GLN A 22 15.92 -5.42 -5.52
C GLN A 22 16.33 -6.82 -6.01
N ALA A 23 16.39 -7.81 -5.12
CA ALA A 23 16.78 -9.18 -5.45
C ALA A 23 15.83 -9.87 -6.44
N THR A 24 14.58 -9.44 -6.50
CA THR A 24 13.58 -9.94 -7.46
C THR A 24 13.55 -9.16 -8.78
N GLY A 25 14.37 -8.11 -8.90
CA GLY A 25 14.31 -7.15 -10.00
C GLY A 25 13.02 -6.34 -10.00
N TYR A 26 12.32 -6.26 -8.86
CA TYR A 26 11.12 -5.44 -8.63
C TYR A 26 11.46 -3.94 -8.59
N LEU A 27 12.63 -3.58 -8.07
CA LEU A 27 13.25 -2.27 -8.22
C LEU A 27 14.65 -2.50 -8.76
N GLU A 28 15.02 -1.84 -9.84
CA GLU A 28 16.36 -1.98 -10.43
C GLU A 28 17.38 -1.26 -9.54
N GLU A 29 18.58 -1.80 -9.40
CA GLU A 29 19.66 -1.16 -8.64
C GLU A 29 20.05 0.15 -9.33
N GLU A 30 20.15 1.23 -8.56
CA GLU A 30 21.03 2.33 -8.94
C GLU A 30 22.44 1.73 -8.93
N THR A 31 23.03 1.54 -10.11
CA THR A 31 24.46 1.23 -10.20
C THR A 31 25.22 2.24 -9.34
N ALA A 32 26.31 1.81 -8.68
CA ALA A 32 27.10 2.63 -7.76
C ALA A 32 27.64 3.95 -8.36
N GLU A 33 27.56 4.11 -9.68
CA GLU A 33 27.73 5.38 -10.37
C GLU A 33 26.39 6.05 -10.58
N ARG A 34 26.29 7.33 -10.19
CA ARG A 34 25.14 8.27 -10.27
C ARG A 34 24.53 8.45 -11.68
N ALA A 35 24.30 7.37 -12.42
CA ALA A 35 23.61 7.36 -13.69
C ALA A 35 22.11 7.53 -13.42
N PRO A 36 21.42 8.42 -14.14
CA PRO A 36 19.97 8.51 -14.05
C PRO A 36 19.35 7.16 -14.39
N LEU A 37 18.37 6.72 -13.58
CA LEU A 37 17.55 5.52 -13.85
C LEU A 37 17.17 5.48 -15.34
N SER A 38 17.37 4.33 -15.99
CA SER A 38 16.97 4.16 -17.40
C SER A 38 15.45 4.37 -17.55
N ASP A 39 15.00 4.83 -18.71
CA ASP A 39 13.57 5.05 -18.94
C ASP A 39 12.78 3.73 -18.84
N ALA A 40 13.39 2.61 -19.24
CA ALA A 40 12.85 1.27 -19.04
C ALA A 40 12.71 0.90 -17.55
N ALA A 41 13.66 1.29 -16.70
CA ALA A 41 13.58 1.12 -15.24
C ALA A 41 12.37 1.87 -14.67
N LYS A 42 12.22 3.15 -15.05
CA LYS A 42 11.11 4.01 -14.61
C LYS A 42 9.78 3.42 -15.04
N GLU A 43 9.69 2.92 -16.27
CA GLU A 43 8.47 2.32 -16.80
C GLU A 43 8.08 1.03 -16.06
N ARG A 44 9.04 0.14 -15.78
CA ARG A 44 8.79 -1.07 -14.98
C ARG A 44 8.30 -0.74 -13.57
N THR A 45 8.98 0.18 -12.89
CA THR A 45 8.59 0.62 -11.54
C THR A 45 7.20 1.24 -11.54
N PHE A 46 6.91 2.11 -12.51
CA PHE A 46 5.58 2.72 -12.64
C PHE A 46 4.49 1.68 -12.93
N LYS A 47 4.73 0.72 -13.82
CA LYS A 47 3.79 -0.37 -14.11
C LYS A 47 3.47 -1.17 -12.86
N ARG A 48 4.47 -1.50 -12.04
CA ARG A 48 4.29 -2.23 -10.78
C ARG A 48 3.50 -1.45 -9.73
N LEU A 49 3.68 -0.13 -9.68
CA LEU A 49 2.85 0.73 -8.86
C LEU A 49 1.38 0.69 -9.32
N LEU A 50 1.13 0.67 -10.63
CA LEU A 50 -0.22 0.50 -11.19
C LEU A 50 -0.79 -0.89 -10.92
N GLU A 51 0.01 -1.95 -10.94
CA GLU A 51 -0.42 -3.30 -10.55
C GLU A 51 -0.88 -3.34 -9.07
N THR A 52 -0.16 -2.62 -8.20
CA THR A 52 -0.56 -2.49 -6.78
C THR A 52 -1.82 -1.64 -6.61
N LEU A 53 -2.00 -0.59 -7.42
CA LEU A 53 -3.24 0.17 -7.48
C LEU A 53 -4.42 -0.71 -7.92
N GLN A 54 -4.24 -1.50 -8.99
CA GLN A 54 -5.26 -2.40 -9.50
C GLN A 54 -5.66 -3.42 -8.43
N PHE A 55 -4.69 -3.98 -7.71
CA PHE A 55 -4.95 -4.87 -6.57
C PHE A 55 -5.86 -4.24 -5.51
N ILE A 56 -5.64 -2.97 -5.17
CA ILE A 56 -6.47 -2.25 -4.20
C ILE A 56 -7.88 -2.03 -4.76
N LEU A 57 -8.00 -1.67 -6.04
CA LEU A 57 -9.30 -1.50 -6.70
C LEU A 57 -10.08 -2.81 -6.77
N ASP A 58 -9.41 -3.93 -7.04
CA ASP A 58 -10.05 -5.25 -7.07
C ASP A 58 -10.59 -5.63 -5.67
N ILE A 59 -9.88 -5.26 -4.60
CA ILE A 59 -10.32 -5.48 -3.21
C ILE A 59 -11.51 -4.61 -2.84
N MET A 60 -11.46 -3.32 -3.18
CA MET A 60 -12.43 -2.31 -2.74
C MET A 60 -13.60 -2.12 -3.73
N GLY A 61 -13.64 -2.91 -4.80
CA GLY A 61 -14.52 -2.68 -5.94
C GLY A 61 -16.00 -2.90 -5.65
N THR A 62 -16.37 -4.09 -5.20
CA THR A 62 -17.77 -4.46 -4.91
C THR A 62 -17.87 -5.24 -3.60
N ASP A 63 -19.07 -5.34 -3.04
CA ASP A 63 -19.31 -6.08 -1.79
C ASP A 63 -18.89 -7.56 -1.91
N ASP A 64 -19.03 -8.12 -3.11
CA ASP A 64 -18.63 -9.50 -3.44
C ASP A 64 -17.14 -9.66 -3.79
N SER A 65 -16.35 -8.59 -3.83
CA SER A 65 -14.94 -8.64 -4.23
C SER A 65 -14.13 -9.63 -3.40
N LEU A 66 -14.44 -9.75 -2.10
CA LEU A 66 -13.72 -10.64 -1.19
C LEU A 66 -14.41 -12.00 -0.96
N SER A 67 -15.52 -12.26 -1.65
CA SER A 67 -16.25 -13.52 -1.53
C SER A 67 -15.41 -14.67 -2.09
N SER A 68 -15.17 -15.70 -1.27
CA SER A 68 -14.45 -16.89 -1.71
C SER A 68 -15.28 -17.72 -2.70
N PRO A 69 -14.67 -18.60 -3.50
CA PRO A 69 -15.38 -19.55 -4.34
C PRO A 69 -16.45 -20.35 -3.58
N SER A 70 -16.17 -20.74 -2.34
CA SER A 70 -17.10 -21.48 -1.50
C SER A 70 -18.27 -20.63 -1.00
N ALA A 71 -18.05 -19.34 -0.73
CA ALA A 71 -19.10 -18.41 -0.32
C ALA A 71 -20.06 -18.07 -1.47
N GLN A 72 -19.55 -18.04 -2.71
CA GLN A 72 -20.36 -17.79 -3.91
C GLN A 72 -20.97 -19.06 -4.52
N ALA A 73 -20.65 -20.24 -4.01
CA ALA A 73 -21.21 -21.49 -4.49
C ALA A 73 -22.70 -21.55 -4.13
N LYS A 74 -23.57 -21.11 -5.04
CA LYS A 74 -25.00 -21.39 -4.95
C LYS A 74 -25.23 -22.89 -5.26
N PRO A 75 -26.08 -23.59 -4.50
CA PRO A 75 -26.55 -24.91 -4.89
C PRO A 75 -27.43 -24.75 -6.15
N THR A 76 -26.83 -24.81 -7.33
CA THR A 76 -27.59 -24.79 -8.58
C THR A 76 -28.03 -26.21 -8.94
N SER A 77 -29.29 -26.35 -9.33
CA SER A 77 -29.93 -27.56 -9.87
C SER A 77 -29.42 -27.98 -11.26
N SER A 78 -28.27 -27.46 -11.71
CA SER A 78 -27.73 -27.67 -13.05
C SER A 78 -26.27 -28.11 -12.98
N GLY A 79 -26.08 -29.43 -13.01
CA GLY A 79 -24.81 -30.10 -13.33
C GLY A 79 -23.85 -30.29 -12.14
N PRO A 80 -23.13 -31.43 -12.06
CA PRO A 80 -22.43 -31.84 -10.85
C PRO A 80 -21.17 -31.02 -10.46
N TYR A 81 -20.72 -30.01 -11.22
CA TYR A 81 -19.42 -29.36 -10.97
C TYR A 81 -19.33 -27.88 -11.42
N HIS A 82 -20.16 -26.97 -10.90
CA HIS A 82 -19.91 -25.53 -11.07
C HIS A 82 -18.96 -25.00 -9.98
N VAL A 83 -17.70 -24.75 -10.33
CA VAL A 83 -16.72 -24.13 -9.43
C VAL A 83 -16.75 -22.61 -9.64
N SER A 84 -17.22 -21.86 -8.63
CA SER A 84 -17.15 -20.40 -8.67
C SER A 84 -15.70 -19.92 -8.74
N ARG A 85 -15.45 -18.82 -9.45
CA ARG A 85 -14.13 -18.17 -9.53
C ARG A 85 -13.82 -17.29 -8.32
N GLY A 86 -14.79 -17.06 -7.43
CA GLY A 86 -14.70 -16.10 -6.34
C GLY A 86 -14.76 -14.65 -6.84
N GLY A 87 -14.74 -13.70 -5.90
CA GLY A 87 -14.63 -12.28 -6.16
C GLY A 87 -13.26 -11.85 -6.69
N LEU A 88 -13.21 -10.69 -7.37
CA LEU A 88 -11.98 -10.17 -7.97
C LEU A 88 -10.88 -9.92 -6.91
N GLY A 89 -11.23 -9.31 -5.78
CA GLY A 89 -10.32 -9.07 -4.66
C GLY A 89 -9.77 -10.35 -4.04
N TRP A 90 -10.61 -11.38 -3.87
CA TRP A 90 -10.17 -12.70 -3.41
C TRP A 90 -9.16 -13.32 -4.38
N ALA A 91 -9.48 -13.30 -5.68
CA ALA A 91 -8.61 -13.84 -6.71
C ALA A 91 -7.28 -13.08 -6.78
N ALA A 92 -7.31 -11.75 -6.69
CA ALA A 92 -6.12 -10.90 -6.68
C ALA A 92 -5.23 -11.18 -5.45
N ALA A 93 -5.80 -11.22 -4.23
CA ALA A 93 -5.07 -11.55 -3.01
C ALA A 93 -4.43 -12.93 -3.06
N THR A 94 -5.18 -13.91 -3.57
CA THR A 94 -4.68 -15.28 -3.72
C THR A 94 -3.53 -15.36 -4.74
N ARG A 95 -3.63 -14.65 -5.87
CA ARG A 95 -2.54 -14.56 -6.86
C ARG A 95 -1.28 -13.94 -6.27
N VAL A 96 -1.40 -12.83 -5.52
CA VAL A 96 -0.25 -12.19 -4.87
C VAL A 96 0.37 -13.11 -3.81
N ARG A 97 -0.44 -13.85 -3.05
CA ARG A 97 0.08 -14.86 -2.10
C ARG A 97 0.90 -15.94 -2.79
N PHE A 98 0.44 -16.46 -3.93
CA PHE A 98 1.22 -17.43 -4.71
C PHE A 98 2.50 -16.82 -5.29
N LEU A 99 2.44 -15.56 -5.76
CA LEU A 99 3.62 -14.82 -6.17
C LEU A 99 4.64 -14.71 -5.02
N HIS A 100 4.21 -14.33 -3.82
CA HIS A 100 5.06 -14.25 -2.63
C HIS A 100 5.69 -15.61 -2.28
N ALA A 101 4.93 -16.71 -2.38
CA ALA A 101 5.46 -18.04 -2.15
C ALA A 101 6.57 -18.40 -3.16
N ARG A 102 6.35 -18.11 -4.45
CA ARG A 102 7.35 -18.34 -5.51
C ARG A 102 8.59 -17.48 -5.33
N VAL A 103 8.42 -16.20 -4.96
CA VAL A 103 9.55 -15.30 -4.66
C VAL A 103 10.36 -15.83 -3.49
N ARG A 104 9.70 -16.18 -2.39
CA ARG A 104 10.36 -16.74 -1.21
C ARG A 104 11.13 -18.01 -1.56
N GLN A 105 10.52 -18.93 -2.29
CA GLN A 105 11.18 -20.16 -2.74
C GLN A 105 12.42 -19.86 -3.59
N ARG A 106 12.30 -18.97 -4.58
CA ARG A 106 13.41 -18.59 -5.47
C ARG A 106 14.58 -18.00 -4.70
N LEU A 107 14.32 -17.08 -3.76
CA LEU A 107 15.37 -16.43 -2.97
C LEU A 107 16.04 -17.40 -1.99
N MET A 108 15.26 -18.28 -1.36
CA MET A 108 15.78 -19.29 -0.43
C MET A 108 16.53 -20.44 -1.11
N GLN A 109 16.37 -20.61 -2.42
CA GLN A 109 17.09 -21.60 -3.23
C GLN A 109 18.20 -20.98 -4.09
N GLY A 110 18.39 -19.66 -4.00
CA GLY A 110 19.41 -18.93 -4.74
C GLY A 110 20.80 -19.13 -4.17
N LYS A 111 21.83 -18.81 -4.97
CA LYS A 111 23.24 -18.88 -4.53
C LYS A 111 23.53 -17.97 -3.33
N ASP A 112 22.79 -16.87 -3.21
CA ASP A 112 22.96 -15.87 -2.15
C ASP A 112 21.98 -16.08 -0.97
N ALA A 113 21.32 -17.24 -0.87
CA ALA A 113 20.31 -17.51 0.14
C ALA A 113 20.81 -17.34 1.59
N ASP A 114 22.03 -17.80 1.87
CA ASP A 114 22.64 -17.69 3.21
C ASP A 114 22.98 -16.23 3.56
N ALA A 115 23.55 -15.49 2.61
CA ALA A 115 23.86 -14.06 2.78
C ALA A 115 22.59 -13.21 2.95
N PHE A 116 21.55 -13.53 2.17
CA PHE A 116 20.23 -12.91 2.30
C PHE A 116 19.61 -13.21 3.66
N SER A 117 19.64 -14.47 4.09
CA SER A 117 19.04 -14.91 5.36
C SER A 117 19.75 -14.30 6.57
N ALA A 118 21.09 -14.14 6.50
CA ALA A 118 21.86 -13.52 7.57
C ALA A 118 21.51 -12.04 7.79
N THR A 119 21.12 -11.32 6.74
CA THR A 119 20.83 -9.88 6.80
C THR A 119 19.34 -9.56 6.96
N CYS A 120 18.49 -10.28 6.23
CA CYS A 120 17.06 -10.00 6.13
C CYS A 120 16.17 -11.10 6.73
N GLY A 121 16.74 -12.22 7.15
CA GLY A 121 15.98 -13.40 7.56
C GLY A 121 15.23 -14.03 6.40
N ILE A 122 14.10 -14.68 6.70
CA ILE A 122 13.26 -15.30 5.67
C ILE A 122 12.56 -14.18 4.86
N PRO A 123 12.66 -14.18 3.51
CA PRO A 123 11.98 -13.22 2.66
C PRO A 123 10.47 -13.26 2.82
N ILE A 124 9.83 -12.09 2.88
CA ILE A 124 8.37 -11.96 2.94
C ILE A 124 7.83 -12.76 4.14
N ASN A 125 8.45 -12.60 5.31
CA ASN A 125 8.01 -13.29 6.52
C ASN A 125 6.70 -12.67 7.07
N GLN A 126 6.19 -13.22 8.18
CA GLN A 126 4.94 -12.74 8.79
C GLN A 126 5.06 -11.27 9.26
N GLU A 127 6.23 -10.84 9.71
CA GLU A 127 6.48 -9.47 10.13
C GLU A 127 6.42 -8.50 8.94
N ASP A 128 7.12 -8.83 7.85
CA ASP A 128 7.10 -8.02 6.62
C ASP A 128 5.68 -7.91 6.06
N LEU A 129 4.95 -9.04 5.98
CA LEU A 129 3.56 -9.07 5.53
C LEU A 129 2.66 -8.18 6.40
N MET A 130 2.83 -8.23 7.72
CA MET A 130 2.05 -7.37 8.63
C MET A 130 2.42 -5.90 8.52
N ALA A 131 3.70 -5.57 8.38
CA ALA A 131 4.15 -4.19 8.21
C ALA A 131 3.55 -3.59 6.94
N THR A 132 3.62 -4.34 5.83
CA THR A 132 2.98 -3.98 4.56
C THR A 132 1.46 -3.89 4.71
N LEU A 133 0.80 -4.84 5.39
CA LEU A 133 -0.64 -4.76 5.65
C LEU A 133 -1.01 -3.50 6.43
N GLY A 134 -0.24 -3.16 7.47
CA GLY A 134 -0.40 -1.94 8.25
C GLY A 134 -0.29 -0.69 7.40
N SER A 135 0.60 -0.68 6.39
CA SER A 135 0.72 0.45 5.46
C SER A 135 -0.50 0.63 4.57
N PHE A 136 -1.20 -0.45 4.20
CA PHE A 136 -2.46 -0.37 3.46
C PHE A 136 -3.68 -0.09 4.35
N CYS A 137 -3.62 -0.51 5.61
CA CYS A 137 -4.72 -0.39 6.56
C CYS A 137 -4.74 0.95 7.31
N VAL A 138 -3.58 1.43 7.78
CA VAL A 138 -3.49 2.57 8.71
C VAL A 138 -3.05 3.84 7.98
N ALA A 139 -2.07 3.76 7.08
CA ALA A 139 -1.53 4.95 6.42
C ALA A 139 -2.58 5.72 5.59
N PRO A 140 -3.55 5.07 4.90
CA PRO A 140 -4.64 5.79 4.23
C PRO A 140 -5.55 6.53 5.21
N LEU A 141 -5.85 5.94 6.38
CA LEU A 141 -6.67 6.58 7.41
C LEU A 141 -5.97 7.83 7.96
N TRP A 142 -4.67 7.75 8.26
CA TRP A 142 -3.86 8.91 8.63
C TRP A 142 -3.81 9.97 7.52
N SER A 143 -3.72 9.53 6.27
CA SER A 143 -3.69 10.42 5.12
C SER A 143 -5.02 11.18 4.97
N LEU A 144 -6.16 10.50 5.10
CA LEU A 144 -7.49 11.10 5.07
C LEU A 144 -7.67 12.12 6.21
N GLN A 145 -7.25 11.76 7.43
CA GLN A 145 -7.28 12.68 8.57
C GLN A 145 -6.43 13.94 8.32
N ARG A 146 -5.25 13.80 7.71
CA ARG A 146 -4.37 14.95 7.38
C ARG A 146 -4.92 15.80 6.24
N LEU A 147 -5.70 15.22 5.33
CA LEU A 147 -6.47 15.98 4.34
C LEU A 147 -7.68 16.70 4.94
N GLY A 148 -7.96 16.53 6.24
CA GLY A 148 -9.12 17.12 6.89
C GLY A 148 -10.43 16.40 6.56
N ILE A 149 -10.36 15.17 6.03
CA ILE A 149 -11.54 14.35 5.75
C ILE A 149 -11.91 13.61 7.03
N PRO A 150 -13.04 13.95 7.69
CA PRO A 150 -13.45 13.30 8.92
C PRO A 150 -13.93 11.87 8.62
N LEU A 151 -13.48 10.91 9.42
CA LEU A 151 -13.98 9.54 9.41
C LEU A 151 -14.62 9.25 10.76
N SER A 152 -15.82 8.69 10.74
CA SER A 152 -16.50 8.15 11.92
C SER A 152 -15.70 7.01 12.55
N ALA A 153 -16.03 6.68 13.80
CA ALA A 153 -15.41 5.54 14.46
C ALA A 153 -15.69 4.23 13.70
N GLN A 154 -16.93 4.05 13.24
CA GLN A 154 -17.36 2.84 12.53
C GLN A 154 -16.62 2.66 11.20
N GLU A 155 -16.48 3.71 10.39
CA GLU A 155 -15.76 3.62 9.11
C GLU A 155 -14.29 3.18 9.29
N ARG A 156 -13.64 3.60 10.37
CA ARG A 156 -12.27 3.17 10.69
C ARG A 156 -12.22 1.69 11.08
N GLU A 157 -13.17 1.24 11.89
CA GLU A 157 -13.27 -0.16 12.29
C GLU A 157 -13.57 -1.06 11.08
N ASP A 158 -14.48 -0.65 10.20
CA ASP A 158 -14.83 -1.38 8.99
C ASP A 158 -13.66 -1.46 8.02
N PHE A 159 -12.93 -0.35 7.83
CA PHE A 159 -11.72 -0.34 6.99
C PHE A 159 -10.64 -1.28 7.53
N VAL A 160 -10.45 -1.31 8.85
CA VAL A 160 -9.50 -2.25 9.49
C VAL A 160 -9.98 -3.69 9.38
N ALA A 161 -11.27 -3.94 9.51
CA ALA A 161 -11.85 -5.28 9.35
C ALA A 161 -11.68 -5.80 7.91
N LEU A 162 -11.88 -4.95 6.90
CA LEU A 162 -11.63 -5.24 5.49
C LEU A 162 -10.18 -5.69 5.27
N TRP A 163 -9.22 -4.87 5.71
CA TRP A 163 -7.80 -5.18 5.53
C TRP A 163 -7.36 -6.37 6.38
N ARG A 164 -7.92 -6.58 7.56
CA ARG A 164 -7.70 -7.80 8.35
C ARG A 164 -8.10 -9.05 7.55
N HIS A 165 -9.23 -9.01 6.85
CA HIS A 165 -9.69 -10.11 6.01
C HIS A 165 -8.80 -10.33 4.78
N VAL A 166 -8.36 -9.25 4.13
CA VAL A 166 -7.33 -9.32 3.08
C VAL A 166 -6.04 -9.96 3.60
N GLY A 167 -5.59 -9.56 4.80
CA GLY A 167 -4.42 -10.14 5.46
C GLY A 167 -4.53 -11.65 5.66
N PHE A 168 -5.72 -12.15 5.99
CA PHE A 168 -6.00 -13.58 6.08
C PHE A 168 -5.82 -14.29 4.73
N TYR A 169 -6.39 -13.74 3.65
CA TYR A 169 -6.19 -14.30 2.30
C TYR A 169 -4.74 -14.26 1.85
N MET A 170 -4.00 -13.21 2.22
CA MET A 170 -2.56 -13.05 1.97
C MET A 170 -1.69 -14.03 2.77
N GLY A 171 -2.27 -14.79 3.70
CA GLY A 171 -1.59 -15.85 4.45
C GLY A 171 -0.95 -15.39 5.76
N ILE A 172 -1.41 -14.27 6.33
CA ILE A 172 -1.00 -13.84 7.67
C ILE A 172 -1.71 -14.72 8.71
N GLU A 173 -0.97 -15.14 9.73
CA GLU A 173 -1.47 -16.02 10.78
C GLU A 173 -2.68 -15.40 11.51
N PRO A 174 -3.84 -16.09 11.58
CA PRO A 174 -5.07 -15.54 12.15
C PRO A 174 -4.93 -15.04 13.60
N ARG A 175 -4.09 -15.70 14.41
CA ARG A 175 -3.83 -15.26 15.79
C ARG A 175 -3.19 -13.87 15.85
N ILE A 176 -2.32 -13.57 14.89
CA ILE A 176 -1.62 -12.29 14.83
C ILE A 176 -2.57 -11.21 14.33
N LEU A 177 -3.37 -11.50 13.29
CA LEU A 177 -4.41 -10.60 12.79
C LEU A 177 -5.43 -10.22 13.89
N ARG A 178 -5.91 -11.20 14.66
CA ARG A 178 -6.85 -10.96 15.78
C ARG A 178 -6.23 -10.16 16.93
N ARG A 179 -4.91 -10.10 17.04
CA ARG A 179 -4.21 -9.33 18.08
C ARG A 179 -3.86 -7.93 17.61
N CYS A 180 -3.22 -7.82 16.45
CA CYS A 180 -2.64 -6.58 15.94
C CYS A 180 -3.66 -5.75 15.14
N PHE A 181 -4.65 -6.38 14.50
CA PHE A 181 -5.65 -5.72 13.65
C PHE A 181 -7.07 -5.96 14.18
N ARG A 182 -7.23 -6.11 15.50
CA ARG A 182 -8.54 -6.37 16.13
C ARG A 182 -9.50 -5.19 15.94
N ASP A 183 -8.98 -4.00 16.17
CA ASP A 183 -9.68 -2.73 16.14
C ASP A 183 -8.72 -1.67 15.58
N TYR A 184 -9.24 -0.49 15.23
CA TYR A 184 -8.42 0.60 14.68
C TYR A 184 -7.25 0.97 15.58
N LYS A 185 -7.48 1.05 16.89
CA LYS A 185 -6.46 1.45 17.87
C LYS A 185 -5.33 0.43 17.97
N ALA A 186 -5.65 -0.87 17.91
CA ALA A 186 -4.67 -1.94 17.87
C ALA A 186 -3.84 -1.89 16.59
N ALA A 187 -4.50 -1.71 15.43
CA ALA A 187 -3.83 -1.60 14.13
C ALA A 187 -2.88 -0.41 14.09
N GLU A 188 -3.32 0.75 14.59
CA GLU A 188 -2.53 1.97 14.66
C GLU A 188 -1.28 1.81 15.55
N ARG A 189 -1.45 1.27 16.77
CA ARG A 189 -0.34 1.00 17.68
C ARG A 189 0.67 0.02 17.08
N PHE A 190 0.17 -1.08 16.51
CA PHE A 190 1.02 -2.06 15.86
C PHE A 190 1.80 -1.43 14.70
N TYR A 191 1.11 -0.68 13.82
CA TYR A 191 1.74 -0.03 12.68
C TYR A 191 2.81 0.97 13.10
N PHE A 192 2.56 1.75 14.15
CA PHE A 192 3.57 2.66 14.70
C PHE A 192 4.80 1.90 15.23
N CYS A 193 4.61 0.81 15.97
CA CYS A 193 5.71 0.00 16.50
C CYS A 193 6.53 -0.67 15.40
N VAL A 194 5.88 -1.32 14.43
CA VAL A 194 6.58 -2.03 13.35
C VAL A 194 7.26 -1.05 12.40
N SER A 195 6.62 0.09 12.09
CA SER A 195 7.26 1.15 11.29
C SER A 195 8.51 1.67 12.01
N SER A 196 8.41 1.95 13.32
CA SER A 196 9.57 2.35 14.09
C SER A 196 10.67 1.30 14.03
N HIS A 197 10.37 0.01 14.21
CA HIS A 197 11.37 -1.05 14.11
C HIS A 197 12.02 -1.12 12.72
N HIS A 198 11.23 -1.05 11.65
CA HIS A 198 11.71 -1.13 10.26
C HIS A 198 12.55 0.08 9.86
N PHE A 199 12.21 1.28 10.35
CA PHE A 199 12.90 2.52 10.01
C PHE A 199 14.03 2.90 10.97
N LEU A 200 14.07 2.39 12.21
CA LEU A 200 15.16 2.69 13.15
C LEU A 200 16.52 2.16 12.66
N ALA A 201 16.54 1.07 11.89
CA ALA A 201 17.74 0.51 11.28
C ALA A 201 18.35 1.40 10.17
N MET A 202 17.58 2.38 9.64
CA MET A 202 18.04 3.31 8.59
C MET A 202 19.10 4.33 9.08
N LYS A 203 19.41 4.37 10.39
CA LYS A 203 20.35 5.35 10.96
C LYS A 203 21.83 5.15 10.58
N SER A 204 22.20 4.06 9.90
CA SER A 204 23.62 3.73 9.69
C SER A 204 24.10 3.62 8.22
N GLY A 205 23.23 3.78 7.23
CA GLY A 205 23.60 3.65 5.81
C GLY A 205 23.90 5.00 5.16
N ARG A 206 25.08 5.13 4.52
CA ARG A 206 25.52 6.31 3.74
C ARG A 206 24.86 6.42 2.35
N ASP A 207 23.81 5.64 2.07
CA ASP A 207 23.12 5.68 0.79
C ASP A 207 22.06 6.78 0.81
N LEU A 208 22.43 7.90 0.20
CA LEU A 208 21.70 9.17 0.14
C LEU A 208 20.41 9.12 -0.70
N THR A 209 20.08 7.98 -1.31
CA THR A 209 18.85 7.77 -2.06
C THR A 209 17.89 6.90 -1.24
N GLY A 210 17.08 7.57 -0.42
CA GLY A 210 16.02 6.90 0.31
C GLY A 210 15.12 6.09 -0.64
N PRO A 211 14.67 4.89 -0.24
CA PRO A 211 13.97 3.93 -1.13
C PRO A 211 12.66 4.47 -1.73
N ALA A 212 12.10 5.52 -1.15
CA ALA A 212 10.93 6.21 -1.69
C ALA A 212 11.25 7.09 -2.91
N LEU A 213 12.48 7.58 -3.09
CA LEU A 213 12.82 8.55 -4.15
C LEU A 213 12.71 7.95 -5.56
N PRO A 214 13.22 6.74 -5.86
CA PRO A 214 13.03 6.13 -7.17
C PRO A 214 11.55 5.94 -7.54
N LEU A 215 10.71 5.60 -6.55
CA LEU A 215 9.26 5.47 -6.73
C LEU A 215 8.64 6.81 -7.12
N LEU A 216 8.91 7.86 -6.34
CA LEU A 216 8.38 9.21 -6.59
C LEU A 216 8.88 9.80 -7.91
N TYR A 217 10.11 9.47 -8.30
CA TYR A 217 10.70 9.87 -9.57
C TYR A 217 10.05 9.15 -10.75
N SER A 218 9.81 7.84 -10.64
CA SER A 218 9.14 7.05 -11.69
C SER A 218 7.70 7.51 -11.96
N ALA A 219 7.00 8.01 -10.93
CA ALA A 219 5.64 8.52 -11.03
C ALA A 219 5.56 10.01 -11.44
N ALA A 220 6.69 10.72 -11.51
CA ALA A 220 6.69 12.15 -11.81
C ALA A 220 6.27 12.43 -13.26
N ASN A 221 5.47 13.48 -13.45
CA ASN A 221 4.97 13.96 -14.75
C ASN A 221 4.19 12.91 -15.56
N ARG A 222 3.58 11.92 -14.89
CA ARG A 222 2.75 10.89 -15.53
C ARG A 222 1.27 11.05 -15.18
N ALA A 223 0.40 10.52 -16.04
CA ALA A 223 -1.04 10.44 -15.80
C ALA A 223 -1.37 9.65 -14.51
N PRO A 224 -2.53 9.88 -13.88
CA PRO A 224 -3.65 10.75 -14.28
C PRO A 224 -3.49 12.21 -13.85
N VAL A 225 -2.64 12.51 -12.87
CA VAL A 225 -2.31 13.88 -12.46
C VAL A 225 -0.79 14.06 -12.59
N PRO A 226 -0.30 14.81 -13.59
CA PRO A 226 1.12 14.92 -13.90
C PRO A 226 1.85 15.83 -12.90
N LEU A 227 1.94 15.38 -11.65
CA LEU A 227 2.66 16.09 -10.60
C LEU A 227 4.16 16.00 -10.85
N SER A 228 4.85 17.14 -10.69
CA SER A 228 6.31 17.17 -10.74
C SER A 228 6.92 16.35 -9.61
N PHE A 229 8.15 15.85 -9.78
CA PHE A 229 8.87 15.13 -8.73
C PHE A 229 8.91 15.90 -7.40
N ALA A 230 9.22 17.20 -7.45
CA ALA A 230 9.23 18.06 -6.26
C ALA A 230 7.85 18.16 -5.59
N THR A 231 6.76 18.14 -6.36
CA THR A 231 5.40 18.13 -5.83
C THR A 231 5.04 16.77 -5.24
N ASN A 232 5.43 15.66 -5.87
CA ASN A 232 5.28 14.31 -5.32
C ASN A 232 5.99 14.17 -3.97
N CYS A 233 7.23 14.67 -3.85
CA CYS A 233 7.97 14.72 -2.59
C CYS A 233 7.26 15.58 -1.54
N ALA A 234 6.74 16.75 -1.92
CA ALA A 234 6.02 17.65 -1.01
C ALA A 234 4.73 17.01 -0.48
N VAL A 235 3.94 16.37 -1.35
CA VAL A 235 2.70 15.66 -0.98
C VAL A 235 3.02 14.46 -0.08
N THR A 236 4.01 13.66 -0.45
CA THR A 236 4.42 12.49 0.35
C THR A 236 4.92 12.92 1.72
N ARG A 237 5.73 13.97 1.80
CA ARG A 237 6.21 14.53 3.07
C ARG A 237 5.05 15.03 3.94
N PHE A 238 4.05 15.69 3.36
CA PHE A 238 2.86 16.12 4.08
C PHE A 238 2.05 14.94 4.65
N LEU A 239 1.87 13.88 3.86
CA LEU A 239 1.09 12.71 4.25
C LEU A 239 1.80 11.81 5.26
N LEU A 240 3.12 11.64 5.16
CA LEU A 240 3.92 10.87 6.12
C LEU A 240 4.26 11.66 7.38
N GLY A 241 4.49 12.97 7.24
CA GLY A 241 4.88 13.87 8.33
C GLY A 241 6.39 13.95 8.46
N ASP A 242 6.86 14.99 9.14
CA ASP A 242 8.29 15.35 9.10
C ASP A 242 9.21 14.27 9.66
N SER A 243 8.80 13.56 10.72
CA SER A 243 9.63 12.50 11.33
C SER A 243 9.92 11.36 10.37
N LEU A 244 8.87 10.73 9.82
CA LEU A 244 9.02 9.62 8.88
C LEU A 244 9.60 10.11 7.54
N ALA A 245 9.19 11.26 7.03
CA ALA A 245 9.76 11.83 5.81
C ALA A 245 11.26 12.10 5.91
N ASN A 246 11.75 12.52 7.08
CA ASN A 246 13.19 12.67 7.33
C ASN A 246 13.90 11.32 7.40
N ALA A 247 13.30 10.31 8.04
CA ALA A 247 13.83 8.94 8.07
C ALA A 247 13.92 8.32 6.66
N LEU A 248 13.06 8.74 5.74
CA LEU A 248 13.04 8.36 4.33
C LEU A 248 13.92 9.22 3.42
N PHE A 249 14.67 10.17 3.98
CA PHE A 249 15.51 11.11 3.23
C PHE A 249 14.72 11.92 2.17
N LEU A 250 13.43 12.20 2.41
CA LEU A 250 12.64 13.02 1.51
C LEU A 250 13.08 14.49 1.59
N PRO A 251 13.26 15.18 0.45
CA PRO A 251 13.70 16.57 0.42
C PRO A 251 12.70 17.48 1.16
N ARG A 252 13.21 18.52 1.81
CA ARG A 252 12.37 19.52 2.48
C ARG A 252 11.53 20.28 1.46
N THR A 253 10.27 20.53 1.81
CA THR A 253 9.35 21.30 0.96
C THR A 253 9.72 22.78 0.97
N SER A 254 10.17 23.31 -0.17
CA SER A 254 10.48 24.74 -0.34
C SER A 254 9.23 25.63 -0.23
N PRO A 255 9.35 26.93 0.09
CA PRO A 255 8.19 27.82 0.23
C PRO A 255 7.30 27.87 -1.01
N LYS A 256 7.91 27.90 -2.22
CA LYS A 256 7.18 27.83 -3.50
C LYS A 256 6.39 26.52 -3.64
N GLN A 257 6.97 25.40 -3.22
CA GLN A 257 6.28 24.11 -3.24
C GLN A 257 5.20 24.00 -2.17
N ARG A 258 5.31 24.70 -1.04
CA ARG A 258 4.22 24.77 -0.05
C ARG A 258 2.99 25.43 -0.63
N ILE A 259 3.15 26.54 -1.36
CA ILE A 259 2.02 27.20 -2.05
C ILE A 259 1.36 26.24 -3.04
N ARG A 260 2.16 25.59 -3.90
CA ARG A 260 1.65 24.59 -4.86
C ARG A 260 0.96 23.42 -4.17
N LEU A 261 1.54 22.93 -3.08
CA LEU A 261 0.96 21.87 -2.27
C LEU A 261 -0.42 22.28 -1.75
N THR A 262 -0.58 23.50 -1.22
CA THR A 262 -1.90 24.00 -0.77
C THR A 262 -2.94 23.93 -1.88
N PHE A 263 -2.60 24.36 -3.11
CA PHE A 263 -3.51 24.25 -4.26
C PHE A 263 -3.84 22.80 -4.61
N VAL A 264 -2.85 21.90 -4.60
CA VAL A 264 -3.05 20.47 -4.87
C VAL A 264 -3.95 19.84 -3.80
N LEU A 265 -3.71 20.13 -2.52
CA LEU A 265 -4.52 19.63 -1.42
C LEU A 265 -5.96 20.17 -1.49
N ALA A 266 -6.13 21.45 -1.80
CA ALA A 266 -7.45 22.04 -2.00
C ALA A 266 -8.18 21.39 -3.19
N ALA A 267 -7.51 21.14 -4.30
CA ALA A 267 -8.09 20.45 -5.45
C ALA A 267 -8.46 18.99 -5.13
N LEU A 268 -7.67 18.30 -4.29
CA LEU A 268 -7.99 16.95 -3.82
C LEU A 268 -9.15 16.91 -2.82
N ALA A 269 -9.32 17.95 -2.01
CA ALA A 269 -10.42 18.08 -1.05
C ALA A 269 -11.71 18.63 -1.68
N ALA A 270 -11.62 19.30 -2.83
CA ALA A 270 -12.78 19.91 -3.49
C ALA A 270 -13.87 18.88 -3.82
N PRO A 271 -13.59 17.68 -4.38
CA PRO A 271 -14.62 16.68 -4.59
C PRO A 271 -15.32 16.27 -3.30
N SER A 272 -14.61 16.01 -2.19
CA SER A 272 -15.27 15.63 -0.93
C SER A 272 -16.16 16.73 -0.37
N ILE A 273 -15.71 17.99 -0.42
CA ILE A 273 -16.52 19.14 0.00
C ILE A 273 -17.75 19.28 -0.91
N LEU A 274 -17.57 19.12 -2.23
CA LEU A 274 -18.67 19.15 -3.18
C LEU A 274 -19.61 17.96 -2.99
N PHE A 275 -19.12 16.76 -2.71
CA PHE A 275 -19.94 15.57 -2.43
C PHE A 275 -20.74 15.74 -1.14
N ASP A 276 -20.16 16.34 -0.09
CA ASP A 276 -20.88 16.67 1.14
C ASP A 276 -21.96 17.73 0.89
N CYS A 277 -21.67 18.75 0.05
CA CYS A 277 -22.63 19.79 -0.30
C CYS A 277 -23.71 19.32 -1.29
N TYR A 278 -23.39 18.40 -2.21
CA TYR A 278 -24.28 17.85 -3.23
C TYR A 278 -24.81 16.47 -2.86
N TRP A 279 -24.70 16.08 -1.58
CA TRP A 279 -25.19 14.80 -1.06
C TRP A 279 -26.63 14.55 -1.54
N ARG A 280 -26.79 13.64 -2.50
CA ARG A 280 -28.07 13.36 -3.13
C ARG A 280 -28.87 12.50 -2.17
N SER A 281 -29.96 13.03 -1.64
CA SER A 281 -30.92 12.29 -0.81
C SER A 281 -31.43 11.07 -1.60
N GLY A 282 -30.94 9.88 -1.26
CA GLY A 282 -31.31 8.62 -1.92
C GLY A 282 -30.21 7.55 -1.89
N TRP A 283 -28.93 7.94 -1.92
CA TRP A 283 -27.82 6.99 -2.01
C TRP A 283 -27.65 6.10 -0.77
N LYS A 284 -27.94 6.63 0.42
CA LYS A 284 -27.99 5.81 1.65
C LYS A 284 -29.05 4.70 1.55
N GLN A 285 -30.19 5.03 0.96
CA GLN A 285 -31.30 4.10 0.81
C GLN A 285 -30.99 3.06 -0.27
N GLU A 286 -30.30 3.47 -1.33
CA GLU A 286 -29.77 2.60 -2.38
C GLU A 286 -28.71 1.63 -1.82
N ALA A 287 -27.78 2.12 -0.99
CA ALA A 287 -26.80 1.30 -0.29
C ALA A 287 -27.44 0.35 0.74
N GLU A 288 -28.39 0.82 1.54
CA GLU A 288 -29.16 -0.03 2.47
C GLU A 288 -30.00 -1.08 1.74
N ASN A 289 -30.51 -0.78 0.54
CA ASN A 289 -31.24 -1.73 -0.29
C ASN A 289 -30.32 -2.78 -0.92
N CYS A 290 -29.06 -2.44 -1.24
CA CYS A 290 -28.06 -3.43 -1.69
C CYS A 290 -27.64 -4.40 -0.58
N LEU A 291 -27.77 -4.00 0.69
CA LEU A 291 -27.42 -4.81 1.86
C LEU A 291 -28.58 -5.71 2.38
N ARG A 292 -29.78 -5.63 1.77
CA ARG A 292 -30.95 -6.46 2.09
C ARG A 292 -31.15 -7.57 1.07
#